data_AF-A0AAW6YPV8-F1
#
_entry.id   AF-A0AAW6YPV8-F1
#
_cell.length_a   1.000
_cell.length_b   1.000
_cell.length_c   1.000
_cell.angle_alpha   90.00
_cell.angle_beta   90.00
_cell.angle_gamma   90.00
#
_symmetry.space_group_name_H-M   'P 1'
#
loop_
_entity.id
_entity.type
_entity.pdbx_description
1 polymer ?
#
loop_
_entity_poly.entity_id
_entity_poly.type
_entity_poly.pdbx_seq_one_letter_code
_entity_poly.pdbx_strand_id
1 'polypeptide(L)' 'ETAVGDEGGFAPKFEGTEDGVETILKAIEAAGYEAGENGIMIGFDCASSEFYDAERKVYDYSKFEGEGGAVRTAA' A
#
# COMPACT_ATOMS: atom_id res chain seq x y z
N GLU A 1 -1.43 -5.14 17.01
CA GLU A 1 -2.44 -6.22 16.91
C GLU A 1 -1.94 -7.20 15.85
N THR A 2 -2.06 -8.52 16.04
CA THR A 2 -1.49 -9.54 15.12
C THR A 2 -2.57 -10.44 14.51
N ALA A 3 -3.81 -9.94 14.44
CA ALA A 3 -4.89 -10.65 13.77
C ALA A 3 -4.64 -10.68 12.25
N VAL A 4 -5.20 -11.70 11.60
CA VAL A 4 -5.10 -11.89 10.14
C VAL A 4 -6.45 -11.66 9.48
N GLY A 5 -6.43 -11.11 8.27
CA GLY A 5 -7.61 -10.94 7.43
C GLY A 5 -7.97 -12.20 6.64
N ASP A 6 -8.91 -12.06 5.71
CA ASP A 6 -9.45 -13.17 4.92
C ASP A 6 -8.39 -13.87 4.04
N GLU A 7 -7.39 -13.12 3.56
CA GLU A 7 -6.26 -13.67 2.80
C GLU A 7 -5.08 -14.11 3.67
N GLY A 8 -5.24 -14.12 4.99
CA GLY A 8 -4.19 -14.52 5.94
C GLY A 8 -3.08 -13.47 6.16
N GLY A 9 -3.16 -12.31 5.50
CA GLY A 9 -2.26 -11.17 5.69
C GLY A 9 -2.59 -10.36 6.96
N PHE A 10 -1.62 -9.58 7.42
CA PHE A 10 -1.82 -8.62 8.50
C PHE A 10 -2.44 -7.31 7.95
N ALA A 11 -3.24 -6.64 8.79
CA ALA A 11 -3.77 -5.30 8.51
C ALA A 11 -3.40 -4.31 9.65
N PRO A 12 -2.09 -4.09 9.90
CA PRO A 12 -1.67 -3.15 10.94
C PRO A 12 -1.99 -1.71 10.52
N LYS A 13 -2.09 -0.83 11.52
CA LYS A 13 -2.18 0.61 11.27
C LYS A 13 -0.76 1.15 11.02
N PHE A 14 -0.57 1.74 9.84
CA PHE A 14 0.65 2.42 9.43
C PHE A 14 0.42 3.93 9.34
N GLU A 15 1.51 4.69 9.30
CA GLU A 15 1.47 6.15 9.09
C GLU A 15 1.19 6.52 7.62
N GLY A 16 1.30 5.55 6.70
CA GLY A 16 0.99 5.72 5.29
C GLY A 16 1.45 4.55 4.43
N THR A 17 1.31 4.69 3.12
CA THR A 17 1.66 3.64 2.14
C THR A 17 3.15 3.28 2.17
N GLU A 18 4.04 4.30 2.24
CA GLU A 18 5.49 4.07 2.28
C GLU A 18 5.94 3.33 3.54
N ASP A 19 5.34 3.63 4.70
CA ASP A 19 5.63 2.93 5.97
C ASP A 19 5.30 1.42 5.88
N GLY A 20 4.19 1.07 5.22
CA GLY A 20 3.86 -0.32 4.92
C GLY A 20 4.90 -1.02 4.04
N VAL A 21 5.35 -0.35 2.97
CA VAL A 21 6.39 -0.87 2.06
C VAL A 21 7.72 -1.04 2.78
N GLU A 22 8.17 -0.03 3.51
CA GLU A 22 9.40 -0.08 4.29
C GLU A 22 9.37 -1.19 5.35
N THR A 23 8.23 -1.39 6.00
CA THR A 23 8.06 -2.47 6.98
C THR A 23 8.24 -3.85 6.32
N ILE A 24 7.72 -4.05 5.11
CA ILE A 24 7.93 -5.28 4.34
C ILE A 24 9.41 -5.44 3.96
N LEU A 25 10.06 -4.38 3.48
CA LEU A 25 11.50 -4.41 3.14
C LEU A 25 12.36 -4.78 4.36
N LYS A 26 12.09 -4.17 5.52
CA LYS A 26 12.75 -4.50 6.80
C LYS A 26 12.54 -5.96 7.18
N ALA A 27 11.35 -6.51 6.95
CA ALA A 27 11.05 -7.92 7.24
C ALA A 27 11.80 -8.89 6.32
N ILE A 28 11.93 -8.55 5.03
CA ILE A 28 12.72 -9.31 4.05
C ILE A 28 14.19 -9.39 4.49
N GLU A 29 14.78 -8.25 4.84
CA GLU A 29 16.17 -8.17 5.32
C GLU A 29 16.36 -8.92 6.65
N ALA A 30 15.43 -8.77 7.59
CA ALA A 30 15.48 -9.47 8.87
C ALA A 30 15.39 -11.00 8.72
N ALA A 31 14.74 -11.48 7.65
CA ALA A 31 14.70 -12.90 7.29
C ALA A 31 15.97 -13.38 6.56
N GLY A 32 16.92 -12.48 6.25
CA GLY A 32 18.20 -12.80 5.62
C GLY A 32 18.16 -12.83 4.09
N TYR A 33 17.13 -12.26 3.46
CA TYR A 33 17.02 -12.17 2.00
C TYR A 33 17.37 -10.76 1.49
N GLU A 34 17.80 -10.68 0.24
CA GLU A 34 17.96 -9.41 -0.49
C GLU A 34 16.59 -8.92 -0.98
N ALA A 35 16.34 -7.61 -0.89
CA ALA A 35 15.18 -6.98 -1.50
C ALA A 35 15.51 -6.43 -2.89
N GLY A 36 14.57 -6.51 -3.83
CA GLY A 36 14.73 -5.96 -5.18
C GLY A 36 15.07 -7.01 -6.23
N GLU A 37 15.66 -6.58 -7.35
CA GLU A 37 15.78 -7.37 -8.59
C GLU A 37 16.44 -8.74 -8.42
N ASN A 38 17.45 -8.85 -7.54
CA ASN A 38 18.17 -10.10 -7.30
C ASN A 38 17.58 -10.94 -6.16
N GLY A 39 16.44 -10.53 -5.58
CA GLY A 39 15.86 -11.14 -4.40
C GLY A 39 14.34 -11.07 -4.37
N ILE A 40 13.79 -10.80 -3.18
CA ILE A 40 12.33 -10.69 -2.99
C ILE A 40 11.88 -9.30 -3.46
N MET A 41 10.88 -9.28 -4.34
CA MET A 41 10.26 -8.06 -4.85
C MET A 41 8.86 -7.87 -4.28
N ILE A 42 8.40 -6.62 -4.25
CA ILE A 42 7.06 -6.23 -3.79
C ILE A 42 6.13 -6.06 -4.99
N GLY A 43 4.92 -6.59 -4.88
CA GLY A 43 3.83 -6.35 -5.84
C GLY A 43 2.68 -5.59 -5.18
N PHE A 44 1.94 -4.83 -5.97
CA PHE A 44 0.76 -4.10 -5.52
C PHE A 44 -0.48 -4.52 -6.30
N ASP A 45 -1.56 -4.77 -5.57
CA ASP A 45 -2.91 -4.62 -6.10
C ASP A 45 -3.46 -3.28 -5.60
N CYS A 46 -3.40 -2.25 -6.45
CA CYS A 46 -3.86 -0.93 -6.06
C CYS A 46 -5.38 -0.85 -5.91
N ALA A 47 -6.14 -1.79 -6.50
CA ALA A 47 -7.60 -1.73 -6.57
C ALA A 47 -8.14 -0.32 -6.88
N SER A 48 -7.53 0.39 -7.85
CA SER A 48 -7.70 1.84 -8.01
C SER A 48 -9.12 2.29 -8.36
N SER A 49 -9.96 1.38 -8.85
CA SER A 49 -11.40 1.59 -9.00
C SER A 49 -12.09 1.96 -7.67
N GLU A 50 -11.58 1.48 -6.54
CA GLU A 50 -12.16 1.74 -5.21
C GLU A 50 -12.01 3.19 -4.76
N PHE A 51 -11.07 3.96 -5.32
CA PHE A 51 -10.87 5.38 -5.02
C PHE A 51 -10.86 6.28 -6.27
N TYR A 52 -11.38 5.79 -7.39
CA TYR A 52 -11.58 6.60 -8.60
C TYR A 52 -12.95 7.29 -8.57
N ASP A 53 -12.96 8.61 -8.72
CA ASP A 53 -14.15 9.43 -8.89
C ASP A 53 -14.45 9.59 -10.39
N ALA A 54 -15.53 8.94 -10.85
CA ALA A 54 -15.90 8.92 -12.26
C ALA A 54 -16.45 10.27 -12.77
N GLU A 55 -17.05 11.09 -11.90
CA GLU A 55 -17.61 12.38 -12.27
C GLU A 55 -16.50 13.41 -12.46
N ARG A 56 -15.56 13.46 -11.50
CA ARG A 56 -14.40 14.35 -11.51
C ARG A 56 -13.24 13.82 -12.36
N LYS A 57 -13.26 12.53 -12.71
CA LYS A 57 -12.22 11.80 -13.46
C LYS A 57 -10.85 11.87 -12.78
N VAL A 58 -10.84 11.65 -11.47
CA VAL A 58 -9.63 11.69 -10.62
C VAL A 58 -9.57 10.48 -9.71
N TYR A 59 -8.36 10.10 -9.31
CA TYR A 59 -8.09 9.20 -8.20
C TYR A 59 -8.00 10.05 -6.92
N ASP A 60 -8.94 9.86 -5.99
CA ASP A 60 -9.08 10.63 -4.76
C ASP A 60 -8.57 9.81 -3.56
N TYR A 61 -7.28 9.97 -3.23
CA TYR A 61 -6.63 9.23 -2.15
C TYR A 61 -7.14 9.63 -0.76
N SER A 62 -7.78 10.81 -0.63
CA SER A 62 -8.36 11.25 0.65
C SER A 62 -9.43 10.30 1.20
N LYS A 63 -10.03 9.47 0.33
CA LYS A 63 -10.98 8.42 0.73
C LYS A 63 -10.40 7.44 1.76
N PHE A 64 -9.10 7.12 1.66
CA PHE A 64 -8.43 6.15 2.53
C PHE A 64 -7.31 6.77 3.37
N GLU A 65 -6.63 7.79 2.84
CA GLU A 65 -5.53 8.48 3.54
C GLU A 65 -6.00 9.64 4.42
N GLY A 66 -7.30 9.98 4.39
CA GLY A 66 -7.88 11.02 5.21
C GLY A 66 -7.63 12.45 4.70
N GLU A 67 -7.80 13.43 5.59
CA GLU A 67 -7.65 14.84 5.25
C GLU A 67 -6.20 15.15 4.82
N GLY A 68 -6.04 15.76 3.64
CA GLY A 68 -4.73 16.01 3.02
C GLY A 68 -4.28 14.95 2.03
N GLY A 69 -5.02 13.85 1.88
CA GLY A 69 -4.78 12.84 0.85
C GLY A 69 -4.81 13.45 -0.57
N ALA A 70 -3.97 12.92 -1.45
CA ALA A 70 -3.78 13.51 -2.77
C ALA A 70 -4.97 13.29 -3.73
N VAL A 71 -5.24 14.27 -4.59
CA VAL A 71 -6.15 14.10 -5.74
C VAL A 71 -5.30 14.10 -7.01
N ARG A 72 -5.37 13.02 -7.78
CA ARG A 72 -4.52 12.80 -8.96
C ARG A 72 -5.38 12.49 -10.19
N THR A 73 -4.98 12.97 -11.37
CA THR A 73 -5.57 12.51 -12.64
C THR A 73 -4.75 11.34 -13.20
N ALA A 74 -5.31 10.57 -14.13
CA ALA A 74 -4.48 9.75 -15.01
C ALA A 74 -3.56 10.70 -15.81
N ALA A 75 -2.25 10.41 -15.80
CA ALA A 75 -1.27 11.14 -16.62
C ALA A 75 -1.47 10.84 -18.11
#